data_AF-A0A699ZAI6-F1
#
_entry.id   AF-A0A699ZAI6-F1
#
_cell.length_a   1.000
_cell.length_b   1.000
_cell.length_c   1.000
_cell.angle_alpha   90.00
_cell.angle_beta   90.00
_cell.angle_gamma   90.00
#
_symmetry.space_group_name_H-M   'P 1'
#
loop_
_entity.id
_entity.type
_entity.pdbx_description
1 polymer ?
#
loop_
_entity_poly.entity_id
_entity_poly.type
_entity_poly.pdbx_seq_one_letter_code
_entity_poly.pdbx_strand_id
1 'polypeptide(L)'
;VHLKYAMYLEDEGRFANAEVEFLAASKPREAIDMYTHNQDWDSAMRIAEQYDPASISDIMVAQAKAAVDRKQYQAKRPELALNMYREVRMWHDALRLAEDYLPGKAAEIHAELASGNKAPSKVSQAGPDSILAKARKFEQGNDYARAIETYLSLSEADTGNVDILEQAWEQAANLAINFQRHRMHDVISLASSKLQQVGRHQAAAEIHEGIDDVQGALRAYCAGLMWDRARQLAGNNPTYSAYIEEQYNASLVQNKNADEMAIRGGNLAQQAIEIYVQRNDWKKVHEMASRAGADVAASYAARHAERCLKQGDYSTAASVLADHGVAANPQYYELYRNVGSAIMQASMAERNASGEQALKSLLFKLINIMTNSGTSVAKRDLEEFRRMYLAAHYISMATASKTKKLHELAAQQLTSALRYTGLIPADRAFYEAGMAWRAANNLSMAFVMLNRFLDLSDAMEDPDSSAAVIENSDFAETDIPFDFHIPQRAYVPEDKKEEVRNFVLELSMDQAVSQSLGLRTCDQCGCQTFEANLSCHNCKFKWEPCAVSGYPVSAHEKVVSNSNNYDVVAIRECWNQWVNAFHTCPVTEGPAAPMY
;
A
#
# COMPACT_ATOMS: atom_id res chain seq x y z
N VAL A 1 40.88 5.25 -4.21
CA VAL A 1 41.93 6.23 -3.84
C VAL A 1 43.09 6.14 -4.84
N HIS A 2 43.67 4.95 -5.05
CA HIS A 2 44.73 4.69 -6.02
C HIS A 2 44.48 5.24 -7.44
N LEU A 3 43.29 5.04 -8.02
CA LEU A 3 42.99 5.54 -9.38
C LEU A 3 43.08 7.08 -9.52
N LYS A 4 42.58 7.84 -8.54
CA LYS A 4 42.66 9.31 -8.58
C LYS A 4 44.10 9.82 -8.40
N TYR A 5 44.90 9.09 -7.62
CA TYR A 5 46.30 9.40 -7.41
C TYR A 5 47.16 9.04 -8.62
N ALA A 6 46.85 7.93 -9.30
CA ALA A 6 47.47 7.53 -10.56
C ALA A 6 47.27 8.57 -11.67
N MET A 7 46.04 9.08 -11.84
CA MET A 7 45.75 10.14 -12.81
C MET A 7 46.50 11.45 -12.50
N TYR A 8 46.61 11.81 -11.21
CA TYR A 8 47.41 12.98 -10.80
C TYR A 8 48.90 12.81 -11.15
N LEU A 9 49.46 11.61 -10.95
CA LEU A 9 50.85 11.30 -11.30
C LEU A 9 51.09 11.25 -12.82
N GLU A 10 50.08 10.86 -13.60
CA GLU A 10 50.09 10.93 -15.06
C GLU A 10 50.14 12.38 -15.55
N ASP A 11 49.32 13.26 -14.98
CA ASP A 11 49.31 14.70 -15.30
C ASP A 11 50.65 15.39 -14.93
N GLU A 12 51.34 14.93 -13.87
CA GLU A 12 52.69 15.38 -13.51
C GLU A 12 53.81 14.75 -14.36
N GLY A 13 53.50 13.83 -15.28
CA GLY A 13 54.46 13.16 -16.14
C GLY A 13 55.31 12.09 -15.45
N ARG A 14 54.90 11.63 -14.26
CA ARG A 14 55.60 10.61 -13.45
C ARG A 14 55.07 9.20 -13.76
N PHE A 15 55.15 8.80 -15.03
CA PHE A 15 54.50 7.61 -15.58
C PHE A 15 54.84 6.29 -14.88
N ALA A 16 56.10 6.08 -14.47
CA ALA A 16 56.50 4.86 -13.76
C ALA A 16 55.83 4.71 -12.38
N ASN A 17 55.54 5.82 -11.70
CA ASN A 17 54.81 5.77 -10.42
C ASN A 17 53.30 5.64 -10.65
N ALA A 18 52.78 6.28 -11.71
CA ALA A 18 51.38 6.15 -12.12
C ALA A 18 51.04 4.70 -12.49
N GLU A 19 51.94 3.99 -13.20
CA GLU A 19 51.78 2.56 -13.55
C GLU A 19 51.53 1.69 -12.30
N VAL A 20 52.33 1.85 -11.25
CA VAL A 20 52.19 1.06 -10.02
C VAL A 20 50.83 1.31 -9.38
N GLU A 21 50.36 2.55 -9.36
CA GLU A 21 49.07 2.92 -8.79
C GLU A 21 47.88 2.47 -9.67
N PHE A 22 48.01 2.48 -11.00
CA PHE A 22 47.00 1.94 -11.92
C PHE A 22 46.87 0.41 -11.81
N LEU A 23 48.00 -0.30 -11.67
CA LEU A 23 48.00 -1.74 -11.43
C LEU A 23 47.44 -2.09 -10.04
N ALA A 24 47.77 -1.32 -9.00
CA ALA A 24 47.18 -1.48 -7.67
C ALA A 24 45.66 -1.19 -7.66
N ALA A 25 45.17 -0.38 -8.59
CA ALA A 25 43.74 -0.11 -8.80
C ALA A 25 43.03 -1.18 -9.67
N SER A 26 43.71 -2.27 -10.04
CA SER A 26 43.22 -3.35 -10.92
C SER A 26 42.75 -2.86 -12.29
N LYS A 27 43.40 -1.80 -12.80
CA LYS A 27 43.05 -1.10 -14.05
C LYS A 27 44.28 -1.02 -14.97
N PRO A 28 44.70 -2.15 -15.56
CA PRO A 28 45.89 -2.22 -16.41
C PRO A 28 45.69 -1.51 -17.77
N ARG A 29 44.44 -1.41 -18.25
CA ARG A 29 44.13 -0.80 -19.54
C ARG A 29 44.41 0.71 -19.54
N GLU A 30 44.11 1.38 -18.43
CA GLU A 30 44.41 2.80 -18.24
C GLU A 30 45.93 3.07 -18.23
N ALA A 31 46.73 2.15 -17.67
CA ALA A 31 48.19 2.25 -17.76
C ALA A 31 48.71 2.01 -19.18
N ILE A 32 48.10 1.09 -19.93
CA ILE A 32 48.42 0.81 -21.33
C ILE A 32 48.10 2.03 -22.21
N ASP A 33 46.93 2.65 -22.02
CA ASP A 33 46.49 3.82 -22.77
C ASP A 33 47.39 5.02 -22.50
N MET A 34 47.81 5.23 -21.25
CA MET A 34 48.79 6.25 -20.86
C MET A 34 50.11 6.10 -21.66
N TYR A 35 50.71 4.89 -21.68
CA TYR A 35 51.96 4.65 -22.44
C TYR A 35 51.75 4.73 -23.97
N THR A 36 50.59 4.30 -24.46
CA THR A 36 50.21 4.38 -25.88
C THR A 36 50.07 5.85 -26.33
N HIS A 37 49.47 6.72 -25.52
CA HIS A 37 49.40 8.15 -25.78
C HIS A 37 50.77 8.82 -25.77
N ASN A 38 51.66 8.41 -24.87
CA ASN A 38 53.04 8.90 -24.84
C ASN A 38 53.95 8.25 -25.90
N GLN A 39 53.40 7.34 -26.72
CA GLN A 39 54.10 6.60 -27.78
C GLN A 39 55.28 5.75 -27.28
N ASP A 40 55.25 5.35 -26.01
CA ASP A 40 56.19 4.38 -25.45
C ASP A 40 55.61 2.96 -25.61
N TRP A 41 55.76 2.44 -26.82
CA TRP A 41 55.18 1.16 -27.25
C TRP A 41 55.76 -0.03 -26.49
N ASP A 42 57.04 0.04 -26.10
CA ASP A 42 57.72 -1.05 -25.40
C ASP A 42 57.14 -1.23 -23.98
N SER A 43 56.89 -0.12 -23.27
CA SER A 43 56.24 -0.13 -21.96
C SER A 43 54.77 -0.56 -22.04
N ALA A 44 54.02 -0.08 -23.03
CA ALA A 44 52.63 -0.46 -23.26
C ALA A 44 52.49 -1.97 -23.56
N MET A 45 53.34 -2.51 -24.43
CA MET A 45 53.34 -3.92 -24.82
C MET A 45 53.69 -4.84 -23.64
N ARG A 46 54.67 -4.47 -22.82
CA ARG A 46 55.05 -5.23 -21.61
C ARG A 46 53.87 -5.39 -20.65
N ILE A 47 53.12 -4.31 -20.41
CA ILE A 47 51.97 -4.34 -19.49
C ILE A 47 50.82 -5.14 -20.10
N ALA A 48 50.58 -5.00 -21.40
CA ALA A 48 49.54 -5.76 -22.11
C ALA A 48 49.83 -7.27 -22.10
N GLU A 49 51.06 -7.70 -22.38
CA GLU A 49 51.44 -9.12 -22.33
C GLU A 49 51.23 -9.75 -20.95
N GLN A 50 51.48 -8.98 -19.88
CA GLN A 50 51.44 -9.49 -18.52
C GLN A 50 50.06 -9.40 -17.86
N TYR A 51 49.29 -8.36 -18.13
CA TYR A 51 48.04 -8.07 -17.41
C TYR A 51 46.79 -8.00 -18.30
N ASP A 52 46.92 -7.69 -19.59
CA ASP A 52 45.77 -7.61 -20.52
C ASP A 52 46.16 -7.97 -21.97
N PRO A 53 46.28 -9.28 -22.29
CA PRO A 53 46.71 -9.74 -23.61
C PRO A 53 45.75 -9.36 -24.75
N ALA A 54 44.50 -9.01 -24.43
CA ALA A 54 43.52 -8.58 -25.43
C ALA A 54 43.87 -7.21 -26.03
N SER A 55 44.49 -6.32 -25.23
CA SER A 55 44.87 -4.97 -25.64
C SER A 55 46.10 -4.93 -26.55
N ILE A 56 46.83 -6.04 -26.72
CA ILE A 56 47.99 -6.16 -27.62
C ILE A 56 47.64 -5.75 -29.07
N SER A 57 46.50 -6.22 -29.56
CA SER A 57 46.03 -5.90 -30.92
C SER A 57 45.80 -4.40 -31.10
N ASP A 58 45.26 -3.74 -30.08
CA ASP A 58 44.95 -2.30 -30.13
C ASP A 58 46.23 -1.46 -30.10
N ILE A 59 47.22 -1.85 -29.28
CA ILE A 59 48.55 -1.21 -29.22
C ILE A 59 49.27 -1.35 -30.57
N MET A 60 49.24 -2.54 -31.18
CA MET A 60 49.85 -2.77 -32.49
C MET A 60 49.21 -1.93 -33.60
N VAL A 61 47.88 -1.75 -33.57
CA VAL A 61 47.18 -0.87 -34.51
C VAL A 61 47.56 0.59 -34.29
N ALA A 62 47.64 1.03 -33.03
CA ALA A 62 48.04 2.39 -32.68
C ALA A 62 49.50 2.67 -33.10
N GLN A 63 50.41 1.72 -32.89
CA GLN A 63 51.81 1.80 -33.31
C GLN A 63 51.91 1.85 -34.85
N ALA A 64 51.15 1.02 -35.56
CA ALA A 64 51.12 1.01 -37.02
C ALA A 64 50.61 2.35 -37.58
N LYS A 65 49.54 2.91 -37.00
CA LYS A 65 49.02 4.24 -37.39
C LYS A 65 50.05 5.34 -37.12
N ALA A 66 50.65 5.37 -35.93
CA ALA A 66 51.67 6.35 -35.59
C ALA A 66 52.91 6.28 -36.51
N ALA A 67 53.30 5.07 -36.95
CA ALA A 67 54.39 4.87 -37.90
C ALA A 67 54.04 5.34 -39.32
N VAL A 68 52.77 5.17 -39.74
CA VAL A 68 52.26 5.65 -41.03
C VAL A 68 52.20 7.18 -41.04
N ASP A 69 51.69 7.81 -39.97
CA ASP A 69 51.55 9.27 -39.90
C ASP A 69 52.92 10.00 -39.94
N ARG A 70 53.98 9.37 -39.42
CA ARG A 70 55.35 9.91 -39.46
C ARG A 70 56.07 9.74 -40.81
N LYS A 71 55.42 9.21 -41.84
CA LYS A 71 56.03 8.92 -43.16
C LYS A 71 57.30 8.07 -43.09
N GLN A 72 57.47 7.27 -42.04
CA GLN A 72 58.65 6.43 -41.79
C GLN A 72 58.55 5.02 -42.40
N TYR A 73 57.69 4.83 -43.41
CA TYR A 73 57.59 3.56 -44.15
C TYR A 73 58.78 3.29 -45.09
N GLN A 74 59.65 4.27 -45.34
CA GLN A 74 60.80 4.09 -46.23
C GLN A 74 62.01 3.37 -45.62
N ALA A 75 61.98 3.00 -44.34
CA ALA A 75 63.16 2.38 -43.73
C ALA A 75 62.81 1.32 -42.67
N LYS A 76 62.35 0.13 -43.10
CA LYS A 76 63.20 -1.09 -43.09
C LYS A 76 62.47 -2.43 -43.20
N ARG A 77 61.15 -2.58 -43.01
CA ARG A 77 60.49 -3.93 -43.13
C ARG A 77 58.99 -3.89 -43.51
N PRO A 78 58.63 -3.80 -44.81
CA PRO A 78 57.23 -3.87 -45.25
C PRO A 78 56.56 -5.23 -44.96
N GLU A 79 57.35 -6.30 -44.84
CA GLU A 79 56.84 -7.64 -44.50
C GLU A 79 56.30 -7.75 -43.06
N LEU A 80 56.86 -6.97 -42.13
CA LEU A 80 56.40 -6.98 -40.73
C LEU A 80 55.03 -6.29 -40.62
N ALA A 81 54.85 -5.17 -41.31
CA ALA A 81 53.56 -4.47 -41.39
C ALA A 81 52.47 -5.35 -42.02
N LEU A 82 52.83 -6.12 -43.06
CA LEU A 82 51.92 -7.08 -43.70
C LEU A 82 51.43 -8.17 -42.73
N ASN A 83 52.34 -8.75 -41.94
CA ASN A 83 51.98 -9.75 -40.92
C ASN A 83 51.14 -9.13 -39.79
N MET A 84 51.45 -7.90 -39.36
CA MET A 84 50.66 -7.19 -38.34
C MET A 84 49.21 -6.93 -38.83
N TYR A 85 49.01 -6.51 -40.08
CA TYR A 85 47.66 -6.36 -40.64
C TYR A 85 46.92 -7.70 -40.83
N ARG A 86 47.66 -8.79 -41.05
CA ARG A 86 47.10 -10.15 -41.15
C ARG A 86 46.60 -10.65 -39.79
N GLU A 87 47.35 -10.42 -38.71
CA GLU A 87 46.98 -10.82 -37.35
C GLU A 87 45.72 -10.10 -36.86
N VAL A 88 45.55 -8.82 -37.20
CA VAL A 88 44.38 -8.00 -36.85
C VAL A 88 43.20 -8.18 -37.84
N ARG A 89 43.31 -9.09 -38.82
CA ARG A 89 42.30 -9.38 -39.86
C ARG A 89 41.84 -8.15 -40.68
N MET A 90 42.70 -7.15 -40.83
CA MET A 90 42.44 -5.96 -41.66
C MET A 90 42.86 -6.22 -43.11
N TRP A 91 42.11 -7.10 -43.79
CA TRP A 91 42.50 -7.64 -45.10
C TRP A 91 42.56 -6.61 -46.23
N HIS A 92 41.74 -5.54 -46.17
CA HIS A 92 41.67 -4.55 -47.25
C HIS A 92 42.90 -3.61 -47.25
N ASP A 93 43.39 -3.24 -46.06
CA ASP A 93 44.60 -2.42 -45.93
C ASP A 93 45.86 -3.27 -46.13
N ALA A 94 45.84 -4.55 -45.72
CA ALA A 94 46.88 -5.52 -46.06
C ALA A 94 47.02 -5.74 -47.57
N LEU A 95 45.90 -5.83 -48.29
CA LEU A 95 45.87 -5.96 -49.75
C LEU A 95 46.44 -4.74 -50.45
N ARG A 96 46.04 -3.53 -50.04
CA ARG A 96 46.57 -2.29 -50.61
C ARG A 96 48.08 -2.18 -50.41
N LEU A 97 48.56 -2.50 -49.21
CA LEU A 97 49.99 -2.51 -48.90
C LEU A 97 50.76 -3.57 -49.72
N ALA A 98 50.15 -4.74 -49.94
CA ALA A 98 50.73 -5.81 -50.74
C ALA A 98 50.80 -5.43 -52.23
N GLU A 99 49.75 -4.83 -52.79
CA GLU A 99 49.73 -4.39 -54.19
C GLU A 99 50.76 -3.28 -54.46
N ASP A 100 50.91 -2.33 -53.53
CA ASP A 100 51.77 -1.18 -53.72
C ASP A 100 53.28 -1.49 -53.54
N TYR A 101 53.63 -2.40 -52.63
CA TYR A 101 55.03 -2.60 -52.22
C TYR A 101 55.55 -4.05 -52.31
N LEU A 102 54.67 -5.05 -52.36
CA LEU A 102 55.03 -6.49 -52.34
C LEU A 102 54.11 -7.29 -53.28
N PRO A 103 54.10 -7.01 -54.61
CA PRO A 103 53.11 -7.56 -55.55
C PRO A 103 53.13 -9.10 -55.64
N GLY A 104 54.25 -9.74 -55.26
CA GLY A 104 54.37 -11.19 -55.18
C GLY A 104 53.58 -11.82 -54.00
N LYS A 105 53.37 -11.10 -52.90
CA LYS A 105 52.59 -11.57 -51.73
C LYS A 105 51.11 -11.17 -51.80
N ALA A 106 50.74 -10.25 -52.70
CA ALA A 106 49.34 -9.85 -52.91
C ALA A 106 48.46 -11.03 -53.36
N ALA A 107 48.98 -11.87 -54.27
CA ALA A 107 48.27 -13.08 -54.72
C ALA A 107 48.06 -14.10 -53.59
N GLU A 108 49.01 -14.19 -52.66
CA GLU A 108 48.94 -15.07 -51.48
C GLU A 108 47.87 -14.58 -50.49
N ILE A 109 47.77 -13.27 -50.24
CA ILE A 109 46.72 -12.67 -49.41
C ILE A 109 45.33 -12.80 -50.06
N HIS A 110 45.22 -12.64 -51.39
CA HIS A 110 43.98 -12.92 -52.11
C HIS A 110 43.51 -14.38 -51.92
N ALA A 111 44.44 -15.34 -51.89
CA ALA A 111 44.16 -16.74 -51.65
C ALA A 111 43.84 -17.06 -50.17
N GLU A 112 44.49 -16.40 -49.22
CA GLU A 112 44.17 -16.50 -47.78
C GLU A 112 42.78 -15.93 -47.45
N LEU A 113 42.37 -14.82 -48.09
CA LEU A 113 41.01 -14.26 -48.00
C LEU A 113 39.95 -15.23 -48.53
N ALA A 114 40.27 -15.97 -49.60
CA ALA A 114 39.38 -16.94 -50.22
C ALA A 114 39.26 -18.25 -49.39
N SER A 115 40.33 -18.65 -48.69
CA SER A 115 40.40 -19.90 -47.91
C SER A 115 39.95 -19.77 -46.45
N GLY A 116 40.08 -18.59 -45.84
CA GLY A 116 39.61 -18.28 -44.49
C GLY A 116 38.09 -18.10 -44.34
N ASN A 117 37.34 -18.11 -45.45
CA ASN A 117 35.87 -17.97 -45.50
C ASN A 117 35.14 -19.33 -45.62
N LYS A 118 35.49 -20.28 -44.76
CA LYS A 118 34.62 -21.43 -44.46
C LYS A 118 33.90 -21.21 -43.12
N ALA A 119 32.88 -20.36 -43.16
CA ALA A 119 31.73 -20.37 -42.25
C ALA A 119 30.59 -19.59 -42.93
N PRO A 120 29.35 -19.82 -42.49
CA PRO A 120 28.30 -20.48 -43.25
C PRO A 120 27.89 -19.70 -44.51
N SER A 121 27.20 -20.39 -45.42
CA SER A 121 26.47 -19.82 -46.54
C SER A 121 26.01 -18.39 -46.24
N LYS A 122 26.64 -17.41 -46.90
CA LYS A 122 26.01 -16.12 -47.13
C LYS A 122 24.70 -16.43 -47.83
N VAL A 123 23.66 -16.53 -47.01
CA VAL A 123 22.36 -15.94 -47.28
C VAL A 123 22.70 -14.64 -47.97
N SER A 124 22.55 -14.64 -49.29
CA SER A 124 22.20 -13.43 -50.00
C SER A 124 21.22 -12.71 -49.09
N GLN A 125 21.50 -11.46 -48.72
CA GLN A 125 20.44 -10.54 -48.37
C GLN A 125 19.52 -10.49 -49.60
N ALA A 126 18.69 -11.51 -49.72
CA ALA A 126 17.47 -11.50 -50.47
C ALA A 126 16.63 -10.59 -49.59
N GLY A 127 16.68 -9.29 -49.88
CA GLY A 127 15.69 -8.38 -49.33
C GLY A 127 14.29 -8.97 -49.57
N PRO A 128 13.28 -8.52 -48.83
CA PRO A 128 11.89 -8.96 -49.02
C PRO A 128 11.52 -9.13 -50.48
N ASP A 129 11.91 -8.17 -51.30
CA ASP A 129 11.63 -8.11 -52.72
C ASP A 129 12.15 -9.32 -53.49
N SER A 130 13.30 -9.90 -53.10
CA SER A 130 13.82 -11.12 -53.71
C SER A 130 13.06 -12.36 -53.26
N ILE A 131 12.55 -12.42 -52.03
CA ILE A 131 11.74 -13.54 -51.53
C ILE A 131 10.35 -13.48 -52.18
N LEU A 132 9.75 -12.29 -52.23
CA LEU A 132 8.49 -12.03 -52.91
C LEU A 132 8.58 -12.27 -54.42
N ALA A 133 9.67 -11.85 -55.07
CA ALA A 133 9.87 -12.14 -56.49
C ALA A 133 10.03 -13.64 -56.77
N LYS A 134 10.64 -14.40 -55.85
CA LYS A 134 10.68 -15.88 -55.94
C LYS A 134 9.29 -16.48 -55.77
N ALA A 135 8.52 -16.02 -54.78
CA ALA A 135 7.17 -16.50 -54.55
C ALA A 135 6.24 -16.23 -55.74
N ARG A 136 6.28 -15.02 -56.34
CA ARG A 136 5.55 -14.67 -57.57
C ARG A 136 5.94 -15.51 -58.78
N LYS A 137 7.22 -15.91 -58.89
CA LYS A 137 7.66 -16.83 -59.97
C LYS A 137 7.05 -18.22 -59.80
N PHE A 138 6.95 -18.73 -58.57
CA PHE A 138 6.29 -20.01 -58.31
C PHE A 138 4.78 -19.93 -58.55
N GLU A 139 4.16 -18.80 -58.24
CA GLU A 139 2.76 -18.51 -58.58
C GLU A 139 2.50 -18.55 -60.09
N GLN A 140 3.32 -17.84 -60.88
CA GLN A 140 3.25 -17.90 -62.35
C GLN A 140 3.53 -19.30 -62.92
N GLY A 141 4.33 -20.09 -62.20
CA GLY A 141 4.64 -21.48 -62.53
C GLY A 141 3.56 -22.49 -62.15
N ASN A 142 2.42 -22.06 -61.60
CA ASN A 142 1.37 -22.92 -61.01
C ASN A 142 1.84 -23.85 -59.87
N ASP A 143 3.02 -23.60 -59.29
CA ASP A 143 3.53 -24.35 -58.13
C ASP A 143 3.11 -23.64 -56.83
N TYR A 144 1.81 -23.70 -56.55
CA TYR A 144 1.18 -22.99 -55.44
C TYR A 144 1.69 -23.46 -54.07
N ALA A 145 2.17 -24.71 -53.93
CA ALA A 145 2.64 -25.24 -52.65
C ALA A 145 3.93 -24.53 -52.19
N ARG A 146 4.90 -24.44 -53.11
CA ARG A 146 6.17 -23.76 -52.83
C ARG A 146 5.99 -22.26 -52.75
N ALA A 147 5.05 -21.68 -53.51
CA ALA A 147 4.71 -20.27 -53.40
C ALA A 147 4.22 -19.92 -51.99
N ILE A 148 3.26 -20.69 -51.44
CA ILE A 148 2.73 -20.50 -50.08
C ILE A 148 3.84 -20.63 -49.03
N GLU A 149 4.67 -21.67 -49.12
CA GLU A 149 5.78 -21.88 -48.17
C GLU A 149 6.83 -20.77 -48.25
N THR A 150 7.06 -20.19 -49.44
CA THR A 150 7.98 -19.07 -49.64
C THR A 150 7.39 -17.74 -49.14
N TYR A 151 6.08 -17.53 -49.25
CA TYR A 151 5.43 -16.36 -48.64
C TYR A 151 5.39 -16.48 -47.10
N LEU A 152 5.12 -17.67 -46.58
CA LEU A 152 5.13 -17.95 -45.15
C LEU A 152 6.54 -17.97 -44.55
N SER A 153 7.60 -18.19 -45.33
CA SER A 153 8.97 -18.16 -44.78
C SER A 153 9.44 -16.75 -44.43
N LEU A 154 8.76 -15.72 -44.94
CA LEU A 154 9.03 -14.33 -44.60
C LEU A 154 8.78 -14.06 -43.10
N SER A 155 9.71 -13.37 -42.45
CA SER A 155 9.70 -13.10 -41.01
C SER A 155 10.06 -11.64 -40.70
N GLU A 156 9.83 -11.20 -39.46
CA GLU A 156 10.21 -9.86 -38.97
C GLU A 156 11.72 -9.57 -39.09
N ALA A 157 12.56 -10.61 -39.16
CA ALA A 157 14.00 -10.47 -39.34
C ALA A 157 14.39 -10.06 -40.77
N ASP A 158 13.52 -10.33 -41.76
CA ASP A 158 13.78 -10.08 -43.17
C ASP A 158 13.30 -8.66 -43.57
N THR A 159 12.30 -8.13 -42.87
CA THR A 159 11.76 -6.78 -43.07
C THR A 159 11.18 -6.14 -41.82
N GLY A 160 11.58 -4.90 -41.56
CA GLY A 160 10.89 -4.02 -40.60
C GLY A 160 9.62 -3.37 -41.15
N ASN A 161 9.25 -3.60 -42.42
CA ASN A 161 8.02 -3.08 -43.00
C ASN A 161 6.87 -4.09 -42.83
N VAL A 162 5.99 -3.79 -41.87
CA VAL A 162 4.85 -4.62 -41.50
C VAL A 162 3.84 -4.80 -42.64
N ASP A 163 3.67 -3.80 -43.52
CA ASP A 163 2.67 -3.85 -44.58
C ASP A 163 3.05 -4.87 -45.68
N ILE A 164 4.36 -5.08 -45.88
CA ILE A 164 4.87 -6.08 -46.83
C ILE A 164 4.67 -7.49 -46.28
N LEU A 165 4.87 -7.67 -44.97
CA LEU A 165 4.60 -8.93 -44.28
C LEU A 165 3.11 -9.28 -44.33
N GLU A 166 2.24 -8.29 -44.08
CA GLU A 166 0.79 -8.41 -44.16
C GLU A 166 0.34 -8.88 -45.54
N GLN A 167 0.75 -8.16 -46.59
CA GLN A 167 0.43 -8.54 -47.97
C GLN A 167 0.94 -9.93 -48.33
N ALA A 168 2.17 -10.29 -47.92
CA ALA A 168 2.74 -11.60 -48.23
C ALA A 168 1.92 -12.75 -47.61
N TRP A 169 1.52 -12.60 -46.34
CA TRP A 169 0.76 -13.62 -45.63
C TRP A 169 -0.71 -13.68 -46.06
N GLU A 170 -1.32 -12.55 -46.42
CA GLU A 170 -2.65 -12.51 -47.07
C GLU A 170 -2.64 -13.22 -48.42
N GLN A 171 -1.61 -12.97 -49.25
CA GLN A 171 -1.49 -13.67 -50.53
C GLN A 171 -1.26 -15.17 -50.32
N ALA A 172 -0.48 -15.58 -49.33
CA ALA A 172 -0.32 -16.98 -48.97
C ALA A 172 -1.67 -17.63 -48.59
N ALA A 173 -2.49 -16.93 -47.80
CA ALA A 173 -3.82 -17.38 -47.43
C ALA A 173 -4.77 -17.47 -48.64
N ASN A 174 -4.81 -16.45 -49.50
CA ASN A 174 -5.64 -16.44 -50.71
C ASN A 174 -5.28 -17.57 -51.68
N LEU A 175 -3.98 -17.86 -51.86
CA LEU A 175 -3.51 -18.98 -52.66
C LEU A 175 -3.95 -20.33 -52.05
N ALA A 176 -3.94 -20.45 -50.73
CA ALA A 176 -4.42 -21.64 -50.05
C ALA A 176 -5.93 -21.83 -50.19
N ILE A 177 -6.72 -20.74 -50.09
CA ILE A 177 -8.19 -20.75 -50.27
C ILE A 177 -8.56 -21.23 -51.67
N ASN A 178 -7.91 -20.68 -52.70
CA ASN A 178 -8.26 -20.92 -54.09
C ASN A 178 -7.71 -22.25 -54.63
N PHE A 179 -6.46 -22.61 -54.30
CA PHE A 179 -5.74 -23.70 -54.97
C PHE A 179 -5.41 -24.88 -54.06
N GLN A 180 -5.37 -24.71 -52.73
CA GLN A 180 -4.95 -25.76 -51.78
C GLN A 180 -5.91 -25.97 -50.61
N ARG A 181 -7.18 -26.28 -50.93
CA ARG A 181 -8.25 -26.47 -49.93
C ARG A 181 -7.92 -27.48 -48.83
N HIS A 182 -7.12 -28.51 -49.13
CA HIS A 182 -6.72 -29.54 -48.18
C HIS A 182 -5.72 -29.06 -47.11
N ARG A 183 -4.95 -27.99 -47.35
CA ARG A 183 -4.00 -27.37 -46.40
C ARG A 183 -4.46 -26.00 -45.89
N MET A 184 -5.66 -25.58 -46.29
CA MET A 184 -6.17 -24.22 -46.07
C MET A 184 -6.17 -23.82 -44.59
N HIS A 185 -6.72 -24.66 -43.70
CA HIS A 185 -6.79 -24.37 -42.27
C HIS A 185 -5.41 -24.27 -41.61
N ASP A 186 -4.45 -25.09 -42.01
CA ASP A 186 -3.08 -25.07 -41.46
C ASP A 186 -2.32 -23.82 -41.91
N VAL A 187 -2.43 -23.48 -43.19
CA VAL A 187 -1.79 -22.27 -43.76
C VAL A 187 -2.36 -21.02 -43.12
N ILE A 188 -3.68 -20.97 -42.91
CA ILE A 188 -4.35 -19.77 -42.37
C ILE A 188 -4.16 -19.63 -40.87
N SER A 189 -4.20 -20.72 -40.11
CA SER A 189 -3.86 -20.65 -38.68
C SER A 189 -2.42 -20.18 -38.46
N LEU A 190 -1.48 -20.62 -39.31
CA LEU A 190 -0.09 -20.17 -39.25
C LEU A 190 0.07 -18.70 -39.70
N ALA A 191 -0.57 -18.30 -40.80
CA ALA A 191 -0.55 -16.91 -41.27
C ALA A 191 -1.17 -15.95 -40.25
N SER A 192 -2.32 -16.32 -39.68
CA SER A 192 -3.02 -15.58 -38.62
C SER A 192 -2.17 -15.44 -37.36
N SER A 193 -1.51 -16.51 -36.91
CA SER A 193 -0.60 -16.46 -35.77
C SER A 193 0.57 -15.48 -36.01
N LYS A 194 1.14 -15.48 -37.21
CA LYS A 194 2.20 -14.53 -37.59
C LYS A 194 1.68 -13.09 -37.64
N LEU A 195 0.53 -12.85 -38.25
CA LEU A 195 -0.10 -11.52 -38.30
C LEU A 195 -0.39 -10.97 -36.88
N GLN A 196 -0.84 -11.83 -35.97
CA GLN A 196 -1.05 -11.45 -34.56
C GLN A 196 0.25 -11.10 -33.84
N GLN A 197 1.37 -11.77 -34.15
CA GLN A 197 2.69 -11.43 -33.57
C GLN A 197 3.16 -10.03 -34.01
N VAL A 198 2.89 -9.65 -35.26
CA VAL A 198 3.22 -8.31 -35.78
C VAL A 198 2.17 -7.24 -35.39
N GLY A 199 1.14 -7.60 -34.60
CA GLY A 199 0.09 -6.67 -34.17
C GLY A 199 -0.96 -6.33 -35.23
N ARG A 200 -0.96 -7.02 -36.38
CA ARG A 200 -1.98 -6.88 -37.44
C ARG A 200 -3.18 -7.79 -37.18
N HIS A 201 -3.87 -7.53 -36.07
CA HIS A 201 -4.99 -8.35 -35.62
C HIS A 201 -6.23 -8.28 -36.52
N GLN A 202 -6.44 -7.15 -37.22
CA GLN A 202 -7.55 -7.00 -38.16
C GLN A 202 -7.39 -7.92 -39.38
N ALA A 203 -6.24 -7.86 -40.07
CA ALA A 203 -5.95 -8.73 -41.22
C ALA A 203 -5.98 -10.21 -40.82
N ALA A 204 -5.47 -10.54 -39.62
CA ALA A 204 -5.57 -11.91 -39.09
C ALA A 204 -7.03 -12.39 -38.98
N ALA A 205 -7.95 -11.51 -38.56
CA ALA A 205 -9.37 -11.85 -38.44
C ALA A 205 -10.07 -11.95 -39.80
N GLU A 206 -9.79 -11.03 -40.73
CA GLU A 206 -10.36 -11.01 -42.09
C GLU A 206 -10.03 -12.28 -42.88
N ILE A 207 -8.82 -12.82 -42.72
CA ILE A 207 -8.43 -14.09 -43.35
C ILE A 207 -9.28 -15.27 -42.82
N HIS A 208 -9.60 -15.29 -41.52
CA HIS A 208 -10.48 -16.31 -40.95
C HIS A 208 -11.94 -16.13 -41.38
N GLU A 209 -12.42 -14.87 -41.51
CA GLU A 209 -13.74 -14.57 -42.07
C GLU A 209 -13.87 -15.08 -43.51
N GLY A 210 -12.82 -15.01 -44.32
CA GLY A 210 -12.80 -15.50 -45.70
C GLY A 210 -13.05 -17.01 -45.87
N ILE A 211 -12.99 -17.80 -44.79
CA ILE A 211 -13.26 -19.26 -44.77
C ILE A 211 -14.52 -19.58 -43.94
N ASP A 212 -15.27 -18.56 -43.52
CA ASP A 212 -16.37 -18.69 -42.56
C ASP A 212 -15.93 -19.31 -41.20
N ASP A 213 -14.63 -19.22 -40.84
CA ASP A 213 -14.13 -19.64 -39.52
C ASP A 213 -14.35 -18.54 -38.48
N VAL A 214 -15.60 -18.45 -38.01
CA VAL A 214 -16.03 -17.47 -37.01
C VAL A 214 -15.22 -17.58 -35.70
N GLN A 215 -14.80 -18.78 -35.30
CA GLN A 215 -14.05 -18.98 -34.06
C GLN A 215 -12.60 -18.49 -34.15
N GLY A 216 -11.95 -18.68 -35.30
CA GLY A 216 -10.63 -18.10 -35.58
C GLY A 216 -10.66 -16.57 -35.63
N ALA A 217 -11.66 -16.01 -36.33
CA ALA A 217 -11.83 -14.57 -36.48
C ALA A 217 -12.12 -13.87 -35.14
N LEU A 218 -13.01 -14.43 -34.30
CA LEU A 218 -13.31 -13.88 -32.98
C LEU A 218 -12.08 -13.87 -32.07
N ARG A 219 -11.27 -14.93 -32.08
CA ARG A 219 -10.00 -14.98 -31.32
C ARG A 219 -9.04 -13.88 -31.76
N ALA A 220 -8.89 -13.67 -33.07
CA ALA A 220 -8.05 -12.61 -33.62
C ALA A 220 -8.55 -11.21 -33.24
N TYR A 221 -9.86 -10.94 -33.32
CA TYR A 221 -10.42 -9.65 -32.89
C TYR A 221 -10.29 -9.40 -31.39
N CYS A 222 -10.53 -10.41 -30.55
CA CYS A 222 -10.35 -10.30 -29.10
C CYS A 222 -8.89 -10.03 -28.74
N ALA A 223 -7.93 -10.68 -29.41
CA ALA A 223 -6.50 -10.43 -29.22
C ALA A 223 -6.10 -8.98 -29.59
N GLY A 224 -6.75 -8.42 -30.62
CA GLY A 224 -6.55 -7.04 -31.07
C GLY A 224 -7.35 -5.97 -30.32
N LEU A 225 -8.05 -6.31 -29.24
CA LEU A 225 -8.96 -5.41 -28.50
C LEU A 225 -10.07 -4.78 -29.36
N MET A 226 -10.44 -5.41 -30.48
CA MET A 226 -11.47 -4.91 -31.42
C MET A 226 -12.85 -5.45 -31.06
N TRP A 227 -13.34 -5.08 -29.88
CA TRP A 227 -14.55 -5.66 -29.27
C TRP A 227 -15.83 -5.41 -30.07
N ASP A 228 -15.95 -4.25 -30.72
CA ASP A 228 -17.17 -3.90 -31.46
C ASP A 228 -17.33 -4.77 -32.72
N ARG A 229 -16.22 -5.04 -33.43
CA ARG A 229 -16.22 -5.95 -34.58
C ARG A 229 -16.45 -7.40 -34.16
N ALA A 230 -15.86 -7.82 -33.05
CA ALA A 230 -16.12 -9.15 -32.48
C ALA A 230 -17.62 -9.33 -32.15
N ARG A 231 -18.27 -8.33 -31.54
CA ARG A 231 -19.71 -8.37 -31.24
C ARG A 231 -20.58 -8.38 -32.50
N GLN A 232 -20.21 -7.60 -33.53
CA GLN A 232 -20.91 -7.63 -34.82
C GLN A 232 -20.84 -9.03 -35.46
N LEU A 233 -19.67 -9.67 -35.42
CA LEU A 233 -19.47 -11.01 -35.97
C LEU A 233 -20.20 -12.09 -35.16
N ALA A 234 -20.27 -11.96 -33.84
CA ALA A 234 -21.00 -12.90 -32.99
C ALA A 234 -22.53 -12.86 -33.17
N GLY A 235 -23.07 -11.70 -33.56
CA GLY A 235 -24.50 -11.49 -33.78
C GLY A 235 -25.36 -11.95 -32.60
N ASN A 236 -26.37 -12.77 -32.86
CA ASN A 236 -27.29 -13.29 -31.84
C ASN A 236 -26.82 -14.60 -31.18
N ASN A 237 -25.60 -15.07 -31.45
CA ASN A 237 -25.14 -16.35 -30.92
C ASN A 237 -24.71 -16.22 -29.44
N PRO A 238 -25.38 -16.90 -28.49
CA PRO A 238 -25.07 -16.77 -27.07
C PRO A 238 -23.68 -17.30 -26.68
N THR A 239 -23.16 -18.33 -27.37
CA THR A 239 -21.87 -18.94 -27.03
C THR A 239 -20.70 -18.00 -27.37
N TYR A 240 -20.77 -17.36 -28.54
CA TYR A 240 -19.76 -16.38 -28.98
C TYR A 240 -19.84 -15.09 -28.18
N SER A 241 -21.06 -14.65 -27.84
CA SER A 241 -21.24 -13.49 -26.95
C SER A 241 -20.64 -13.73 -25.57
N ALA A 242 -20.85 -14.92 -24.98
CA ALA A 242 -20.25 -15.30 -23.71
C ALA A 242 -18.71 -15.34 -23.77
N TYR A 243 -18.15 -15.87 -24.85
CA TYR A 243 -16.70 -15.91 -25.06
C TYR A 243 -16.08 -14.51 -25.16
N ILE A 244 -16.69 -13.60 -25.94
CA ILE A 244 -16.20 -12.21 -26.08
C ILE A 244 -16.24 -11.51 -24.72
N GLU A 245 -17.33 -11.69 -23.97
CA GLU A 245 -17.48 -11.11 -22.65
C GLU A 245 -16.44 -11.63 -21.65
N GLU A 246 -16.13 -12.93 -21.68
CA GLU A 246 -15.05 -13.51 -20.86
C GLU A 246 -13.68 -12.92 -21.22
N GLN A 247 -13.34 -12.83 -22.51
CA GLN A 247 -12.07 -12.24 -22.96
C GLN A 247 -11.98 -10.73 -22.67
N TYR A 248 -13.10 -10.00 -22.81
CA TYR A 248 -13.18 -8.59 -22.44
C TYR A 248 -12.90 -8.39 -20.95
N ASN A 249 -13.55 -9.17 -20.10
CA ASN A 249 -13.38 -9.13 -18.66
C ASN A 249 -11.93 -9.48 -18.25
N ALA A 250 -11.31 -10.47 -18.91
CA ALA A 250 -9.90 -10.78 -18.69
C ALA A 250 -8.97 -9.60 -19.06
N SER A 251 -9.24 -8.95 -20.20
CA SER A 251 -8.46 -7.77 -20.65
C SER A 251 -8.59 -6.59 -19.69
N LEU A 252 -9.78 -6.37 -19.13
CA LEU A 252 -10.01 -5.34 -18.11
C LEU A 252 -9.12 -5.60 -16.89
N VAL A 253 -9.09 -6.85 -16.41
CA VAL A 253 -8.31 -7.26 -15.22
C VAL A 253 -6.82 -7.04 -15.46
N GLN A 254 -6.34 -7.43 -16.64
CA GLN A 254 -4.95 -7.21 -17.06
C GLN A 254 -4.59 -5.72 -17.11
N ASN A 255 -5.48 -4.89 -17.66
CA ASN A 255 -5.29 -3.45 -17.79
C ASN A 255 -5.59 -2.67 -16.49
N LYS A 256 -6.05 -3.35 -15.43
CA LYS A 256 -6.47 -2.77 -14.15
C LYS A 256 -7.49 -1.62 -14.30
N ASN A 257 -8.39 -1.70 -15.29
CA ASN A 257 -9.42 -0.68 -15.49
C ASN A 257 -10.60 -0.90 -14.51
N ALA A 258 -10.43 -0.42 -13.27
CA ALA A 258 -11.35 -0.65 -12.18
C ALA A 258 -12.71 0.05 -12.33
N ASP A 259 -12.79 1.18 -13.04
CA ASP A 259 -14.03 1.94 -13.20
C ASP A 259 -15.03 1.16 -14.08
N GLU A 260 -14.56 0.58 -15.20
CA GLU A 260 -15.42 -0.25 -16.06
C GLU A 260 -15.82 -1.58 -15.41
N MET A 261 -14.92 -2.21 -14.66
CA MET A 261 -15.24 -3.43 -13.88
C MET A 261 -16.33 -3.18 -12.83
N ALA A 262 -16.28 -2.02 -12.17
CA ALA A 262 -17.26 -1.63 -11.16
C ALA A 262 -18.67 -1.53 -11.74
N ILE A 263 -18.78 -1.00 -12.97
CA ILE A 263 -20.07 -0.84 -13.67
C ILE A 263 -20.66 -2.20 -14.07
N ARG A 264 -19.82 -3.13 -14.52
CA ARG A 264 -20.24 -4.47 -14.98
C ARG A 264 -20.83 -5.34 -13.87
N GLY A 265 -20.40 -5.13 -12.62
CA GLY A 265 -20.94 -5.83 -11.46
C GLY A 265 -20.48 -7.29 -11.33
N GLY A 266 -21.11 -8.05 -10.42
CA GLY A 266 -20.77 -9.45 -10.15
C GLY A 266 -19.36 -9.65 -9.57
N ASN A 267 -18.67 -10.71 -9.98
CA ASN A 267 -17.32 -11.04 -9.49
C ASN A 267 -16.28 -9.96 -9.82
N LEU A 268 -16.49 -9.20 -10.90
CA LEU A 268 -15.61 -8.11 -11.31
C LEU A 268 -15.66 -6.93 -10.34
N ALA A 269 -16.80 -6.70 -9.68
CA ALA A 269 -16.92 -5.64 -8.69
C ALA A 269 -15.99 -5.89 -7.49
N GLN A 270 -15.85 -7.16 -7.05
CA GLN A 270 -14.92 -7.50 -5.97
C GLN A 270 -13.46 -7.27 -6.38
N GLN A 271 -13.08 -7.65 -7.61
CA GLN A 271 -11.73 -7.41 -8.14
C GLN A 271 -11.44 -5.91 -8.32
N ALA A 272 -12.44 -5.13 -8.75
CA ALA A 272 -12.34 -3.67 -8.83
C ALA A 272 -12.08 -3.03 -7.46
N ILE A 273 -12.78 -3.49 -6.41
CA ILE A 273 -12.54 -3.03 -5.04
C ILE A 273 -11.09 -3.28 -4.63
N GLU A 274 -10.55 -4.47 -4.89
CA GLU A 274 -9.14 -4.79 -4.58
C GLU A 274 -8.15 -3.87 -5.33
N ILE A 275 -8.45 -3.49 -6.57
CA ILE A 275 -7.65 -2.50 -7.31
C ILE A 275 -7.74 -1.11 -6.65
N TYR A 276 -8.92 -0.68 -6.18
CA TYR A 276 -9.06 0.58 -5.45
C TYR A 276 -8.33 0.58 -4.10
N VAL A 277 -8.33 -0.56 -3.39
CA VAL A 277 -7.54 -0.74 -2.16
C VAL A 277 -6.05 -0.57 -2.44
N GLN A 278 -5.53 -1.15 -3.53
CA GLN A 278 -4.13 -0.97 -3.96
C GLN A 278 -3.82 0.50 -4.31
N ARG A 279 -4.77 1.20 -4.93
CA ARG A 279 -4.66 2.64 -5.26
C ARG A 279 -4.88 3.57 -4.07
N ASN A 280 -5.23 3.04 -2.90
CA ASN A 280 -5.56 3.81 -1.69
C ASN A 280 -6.79 4.73 -1.85
N ASP A 281 -7.71 4.43 -2.78
CA ASP A 281 -8.96 5.17 -2.97
C ASP A 281 -10.09 4.56 -2.13
N TRP A 282 -10.03 4.79 -0.82
CA TRP A 282 -10.95 4.20 0.14
C TRP A 282 -12.39 4.72 0.00
N LYS A 283 -12.61 5.90 -0.58
CA LYS A 283 -13.95 6.43 -0.80
C LYS A 283 -14.73 5.54 -1.76
N LYS A 284 -14.13 5.19 -2.89
CA LYS A 284 -14.73 4.27 -3.86
C LYS A 284 -14.86 2.85 -3.30
N VAL A 285 -13.87 2.38 -2.51
CA VAL A 285 -13.94 1.07 -1.84
C VAL A 285 -15.19 0.97 -0.97
N HIS A 286 -15.44 1.95 -0.10
CA HIS A 286 -16.58 1.91 0.81
C HIS A 286 -17.92 2.06 0.09
N GLU A 287 -17.99 2.93 -0.93
CA GLU A 287 -19.20 3.06 -1.76
C GLU A 287 -19.55 1.73 -2.44
N MET A 288 -18.58 1.08 -3.08
CA MET A 288 -18.80 -0.20 -3.74
C MET A 288 -19.08 -1.34 -2.76
N ALA A 289 -18.37 -1.39 -1.64
CA ALA A 289 -18.56 -2.41 -0.62
C ALA A 289 -19.96 -2.31 0.03
N SER A 290 -20.47 -1.08 0.27
CA SER A 290 -21.83 -0.88 0.78
C SER A 290 -22.91 -1.39 -0.18
N ARG A 291 -22.67 -1.35 -1.50
CA ARG A 291 -23.59 -1.89 -2.52
C ARG A 291 -23.55 -3.41 -2.59
N ALA A 292 -22.40 -4.01 -2.29
CA ALA A 292 -22.21 -5.46 -2.32
C ALA A 292 -22.86 -6.18 -1.12
N GLY A 293 -22.98 -5.52 0.02
CA GLY A 293 -23.68 -6.03 1.21
C GLY A 293 -22.99 -5.62 2.52
N ALA A 294 -23.72 -5.74 3.62
CA ALA A 294 -23.25 -5.30 4.95
C ALA A 294 -21.99 -6.07 5.42
N ASP A 295 -21.91 -7.37 5.17
CA ASP A 295 -20.75 -8.19 5.57
C ASP A 295 -19.49 -7.82 4.78
N VAL A 296 -19.64 -7.52 3.48
CA VAL A 296 -18.56 -7.07 2.61
C VAL A 296 -18.08 -5.69 3.03
N ALA A 297 -19.02 -4.77 3.30
CA ALA A 297 -18.72 -3.44 3.81
C ALA A 297 -17.94 -3.49 5.14
N ALA A 298 -18.38 -4.32 6.09
CA ALA A 298 -17.67 -4.49 7.36
C ALA A 298 -16.25 -5.06 7.18
N SER A 299 -16.05 -6.00 6.24
CA SER A 299 -14.72 -6.56 5.96
C SER A 299 -13.74 -5.51 5.42
N TYR A 300 -14.18 -4.69 4.46
CA TYR A 300 -13.33 -3.61 3.92
C TYR A 300 -13.14 -2.46 4.91
N ALA A 301 -14.15 -2.15 5.74
CA ALA A 301 -14.02 -1.19 6.84
C ALA A 301 -12.97 -1.66 7.86
N ALA A 302 -12.97 -2.95 8.23
CA ALA A 302 -11.97 -3.53 9.11
C ALA A 302 -10.55 -3.44 8.52
N ARG A 303 -10.36 -3.78 7.24
CA ARG A 303 -9.07 -3.64 6.55
C ARG A 303 -8.58 -2.18 6.50
N HIS A 304 -9.48 -1.23 6.25
CA HIS A 304 -9.14 0.19 6.26
C HIS A 304 -8.73 0.65 7.67
N ALA A 305 -9.50 0.25 8.70
CA ALA A 305 -9.20 0.58 10.08
C ALA A 305 -7.87 -0.04 10.57
N GLU A 306 -7.56 -1.28 10.19
CA GLU A 306 -6.24 -1.91 10.44
C GLU A 306 -5.09 -1.10 9.86
N ARG A 307 -5.28 -0.54 8.66
CA ARG A 307 -4.28 0.34 8.04
C ARG A 307 -4.12 1.64 8.83
N CYS A 308 -5.23 2.30 9.18
CA CYS A 308 -5.21 3.53 9.98
C CYS A 308 -4.54 3.31 11.34
N LEU A 309 -4.80 2.17 12.01
CA LEU A 309 -4.12 1.78 13.24
C LEU A 309 -2.60 1.70 13.08
N LYS A 310 -2.12 1.10 11.99
CA LYS A 310 -0.67 1.02 11.69
C LYS A 310 -0.05 2.38 11.43
N GLN A 311 -0.83 3.35 10.97
CA GLN A 311 -0.39 4.73 10.73
C GLN A 311 -0.47 5.60 11.99
N GLY A 312 -1.10 5.13 13.07
CA GLY A 312 -1.35 5.90 14.29
C GLY A 312 -2.61 6.76 14.25
N ASP A 313 -3.38 6.71 13.16
CA ASP A 313 -4.60 7.50 12.99
C ASP A 313 -5.81 6.77 13.62
N TYR A 314 -5.84 6.71 14.95
CA TYR A 314 -6.87 5.96 15.68
C TYR A 314 -8.28 6.58 15.53
N SER A 315 -8.35 7.91 15.45
CA SER A 315 -9.62 8.63 15.28
C SER A 315 -10.32 8.30 13.96
N THR A 316 -9.57 8.23 12.86
CA THR A 316 -10.11 7.86 11.55
C THR A 316 -10.44 6.37 11.49
N ALA A 317 -9.66 5.51 12.15
CA ALA A 317 -9.97 4.08 12.29
C ALA A 317 -11.35 3.88 12.93
N ALA A 318 -11.63 4.58 14.05
CA ALA A 318 -12.93 4.50 14.72
C ALA A 318 -14.07 5.05 13.85
N SER A 319 -13.88 6.19 13.16
CA SER A 319 -14.94 6.77 12.31
C SER A 319 -15.25 5.87 11.12
N VAL A 320 -14.23 5.29 10.48
CA VAL A 320 -14.40 4.36 9.35
C VAL A 320 -15.24 3.15 9.77
N LEU A 321 -14.94 2.54 10.92
CA LEU A 321 -15.72 1.41 11.42
C LEU A 321 -17.14 1.82 11.78
N ALA A 322 -17.30 2.97 12.43
CA ALA A 322 -18.62 3.49 12.79
C ALA A 322 -19.49 3.76 11.56
N ASP A 323 -18.93 4.33 10.49
CA ASP A 323 -19.69 4.81 9.33
C ASP A 323 -19.91 3.73 8.26
N HIS A 324 -18.90 2.91 7.98
CA HIS A 324 -18.90 2.00 6.83
C HIS A 324 -19.29 0.55 7.16
N GLY A 325 -19.40 0.20 8.45
CA GLY A 325 -20.00 -1.07 8.86
C GLY A 325 -19.28 -1.72 10.03
N VAL A 326 -20.08 -2.24 10.96
CA VAL A 326 -19.63 -2.98 12.13
C VAL A 326 -20.19 -4.40 12.03
N ALA A 327 -19.33 -5.40 12.16
CA ALA A 327 -19.76 -6.80 12.21
C ALA A 327 -19.38 -7.44 13.56
N ALA A 328 -20.31 -8.24 14.11
CA ALA A 328 -20.10 -9.04 15.32
C ALA A 328 -19.40 -10.38 14.99
N ASN A 329 -18.26 -10.30 14.30
CA ASN A 329 -17.42 -11.45 13.99
C ASN A 329 -16.21 -11.46 14.94
N PRO A 330 -15.92 -12.57 15.66
CA PRO A 330 -14.77 -12.70 16.55
C PRO A 330 -13.41 -12.29 15.93
N GLN A 331 -13.25 -12.44 14.60
CA GLN A 331 -12.03 -12.03 13.89
C GLN A 331 -11.74 -10.53 14.02
N TYR A 332 -12.77 -9.69 14.21
CA TYR A 332 -12.61 -8.24 14.32
C TYR A 332 -12.57 -7.76 15.78
N TYR A 333 -12.75 -8.62 16.78
CA TYR A 333 -12.83 -8.19 18.17
C TYR A 333 -11.49 -7.65 18.69
N GLU A 334 -10.37 -8.26 18.31
CA GLU A 334 -9.04 -7.71 18.63
C GLU A 334 -8.83 -6.34 17.98
N LEU A 335 -9.30 -6.16 16.75
CA LEU A 335 -9.25 -4.86 16.07
C LEU A 335 -10.02 -3.79 16.87
N TYR A 336 -11.25 -4.08 17.27
CA TYR A 336 -12.07 -3.15 18.05
C TYR A 336 -11.44 -2.85 19.42
N ARG A 337 -10.86 -3.85 20.09
CA ARG A 337 -10.11 -3.65 21.33
C ARG A 337 -8.91 -2.72 21.12
N ASN A 338 -8.14 -2.93 20.07
CA ASN A 338 -6.95 -2.12 19.78
C ASN A 338 -7.33 -0.66 19.46
N VAL A 339 -8.35 -0.44 18.62
CA VAL A 339 -8.86 0.92 18.33
C VAL A 339 -9.36 1.58 19.62
N GLY A 340 -10.17 0.87 20.41
CA GLY A 340 -10.74 1.43 21.62
C GLY A 340 -9.70 1.73 22.70
N SER A 341 -8.77 0.81 22.94
CA SER A 341 -7.66 1.02 23.88
C SER A 341 -6.75 2.15 23.45
N ALA A 342 -6.42 2.26 22.15
CA ALA A 342 -5.57 3.35 21.65
C ALA A 342 -6.21 4.73 21.85
N ILE A 343 -7.52 4.86 21.64
CA ILE A 343 -8.24 6.13 21.86
C ILE A 343 -8.40 6.42 23.36
N MET A 344 -8.76 5.43 24.18
CA MET A 344 -8.95 5.61 25.62
C MET A 344 -7.65 5.84 26.39
N GLN A 345 -6.54 5.27 25.91
CA GLN A 345 -5.19 5.45 26.45
C GLN A 345 -4.41 6.53 25.70
N ALA A 346 -5.09 7.51 25.08
CA ALA A 346 -4.43 8.71 24.61
C ALA A 346 -3.98 9.58 25.80
N SER A 347 -2.77 10.17 25.71
CA SER A 347 -2.35 11.21 26.66
C SER A 347 -3.23 12.45 26.53
N MET A 348 -3.23 13.33 27.54
CA MET A 348 -4.04 14.56 27.50
C MET A 348 -3.79 15.39 26.23
N ALA A 349 -2.55 15.43 25.73
CA ALA A 349 -2.17 16.18 24.54
C ALA A 349 -2.62 15.50 23.22
N GLU A 350 -2.73 14.18 23.20
CA GLU A 350 -3.10 13.39 22.02
C GLU A 350 -4.61 13.16 21.91
N ARG A 351 -5.39 13.60 22.91
CA ARG A 351 -6.84 13.40 22.93
C ARG A 351 -7.51 14.04 21.73
N ASN A 352 -8.44 13.28 21.15
CA ASN A 352 -9.25 13.75 20.06
C ASN A 352 -10.74 13.47 20.34
N ALA A 353 -11.50 14.56 20.57
CA ALA A 353 -12.92 14.51 20.84
C ALA A 353 -13.73 13.81 19.73
N SER A 354 -13.34 13.98 18.46
CA SER A 354 -14.04 13.32 17.35
C SER A 354 -13.78 11.81 17.34
N GLY A 355 -12.57 11.38 17.72
CA GLY A 355 -12.22 9.97 17.87
C GLY A 355 -12.98 9.29 19.01
N GLU A 356 -13.13 9.97 20.15
CA GLU A 356 -13.92 9.47 21.30
C GLU A 356 -15.39 9.29 20.94
N GLN A 357 -15.95 10.28 20.25
CA GLN A 357 -17.33 10.23 19.76
C GLN A 357 -17.51 9.11 18.73
N ALA A 358 -16.59 8.94 17.79
CA ALA A 358 -16.62 7.85 16.83
C ALA A 358 -16.51 6.48 17.50
N LEU A 359 -15.67 6.34 18.53
CA LEU A 359 -15.55 5.12 19.33
C LEU A 359 -16.85 4.78 20.06
N LYS A 360 -17.50 5.79 20.65
CA LYS A 360 -18.83 5.63 21.27
C LYS A 360 -19.84 5.08 20.24
N SER A 361 -19.94 5.70 19.06
CA SER A 361 -20.86 5.26 18.00
C SER A 361 -20.54 3.85 17.49
N LEU A 362 -19.26 3.52 17.31
CA LEU A 362 -18.78 2.17 16.94
C LEU A 362 -19.24 1.12 17.96
N LEU A 363 -18.93 1.33 19.24
CA LEU A 363 -19.23 0.37 20.30
C LEU A 363 -20.73 0.23 20.54
N PHE A 364 -21.49 1.33 20.44
CA PHE A 364 -22.96 1.26 20.52
C PHE A 364 -23.55 0.38 19.43
N LYS A 365 -23.13 0.56 18.16
CA LYS A 365 -23.54 -0.27 17.03
C LYS A 365 -23.14 -1.73 17.24
N LEU A 366 -21.90 -1.99 17.67
CA LEU A 366 -21.40 -3.34 17.95
C LEU A 366 -22.25 -4.06 19.01
N ILE A 367 -22.51 -3.40 20.15
CA ILE A 367 -23.28 -3.98 21.26
C ILE A 367 -24.71 -4.29 20.84
N ASN A 368 -25.34 -3.41 20.05
CA ASN A 368 -26.69 -3.63 19.54
C ASN A 368 -26.74 -4.84 18.60
N ILE A 369 -25.76 -4.97 17.69
CA ILE A 369 -25.64 -6.14 16.82
C ILE A 369 -25.45 -7.40 17.69
N MET A 370 -24.48 -7.40 18.60
CA MET A 370 -24.19 -8.56 19.47
C MET A 370 -25.40 -8.97 20.34
N THR A 371 -26.18 -8.01 20.83
CA THR A 371 -27.37 -8.28 21.66
C THR A 371 -28.52 -8.87 20.84
N ASN A 372 -28.69 -8.42 19.59
CA ASN A 372 -29.77 -8.86 18.71
C ASN A 372 -29.44 -10.13 17.91
N SER A 373 -28.16 -10.46 17.72
CA SER A 373 -27.72 -11.53 16.81
C SER A 373 -28.08 -12.94 17.27
N GLY A 374 -28.48 -13.15 18.54
CA GLY A 374 -28.90 -14.45 19.09
C GLY A 374 -27.83 -15.57 19.03
N THR A 375 -26.67 -15.30 18.44
CA THR A 375 -25.54 -16.21 18.31
C THR A 375 -24.85 -16.38 19.65
N SER A 376 -24.07 -17.46 19.78
CA SER A 376 -23.24 -17.80 20.95
C SER A 376 -22.09 -16.82 21.18
N VAL A 377 -22.39 -15.52 21.16
CA VAL A 377 -21.48 -14.45 21.54
C VAL A 377 -21.00 -14.76 22.94
N ALA A 378 -19.68 -14.84 23.13
CA ALA A 378 -19.13 -15.04 24.45
C ALA A 378 -19.59 -13.87 25.32
N LYS A 379 -20.42 -14.15 26.32
CA LYS A 379 -20.97 -13.16 27.26
C LYS A 379 -19.88 -12.23 27.82
N ARG A 380 -18.67 -12.77 27.97
CA ARG A 380 -17.45 -12.05 28.35
C ARG A 380 -17.08 -10.91 27.39
N ASP A 381 -17.04 -11.16 26.08
CA ASP A 381 -16.70 -10.14 25.07
C ASP A 381 -17.75 -9.02 25.07
N LEU A 382 -19.03 -9.40 25.18
CA LEU A 382 -20.13 -8.43 25.26
C LEU A 382 -20.01 -7.53 26.50
N GLU A 383 -19.70 -8.10 27.67
CA GLU A 383 -19.48 -7.33 28.90
C GLU A 383 -18.26 -6.42 28.81
N GLU A 384 -17.17 -6.87 28.18
CA GLU A 384 -15.98 -6.08 27.91
C GLU A 384 -16.29 -4.87 27.02
N PHE A 385 -16.93 -5.09 25.86
CA PHE A 385 -17.32 -4.01 24.96
C PHE A 385 -18.33 -3.06 25.60
N ARG A 386 -19.23 -3.54 26.46
CA ARG A 386 -20.13 -2.68 27.26
C ARG A 386 -19.36 -1.78 28.21
N ARG A 387 -18.32 -2.29 28.88
CA ARG A 387 -17.46 -1.47 29.75
C ARG A 387 -16.70 -0.41 28.94
N MET A 388 -16.12 -0.79 27.79
CA MET A 388 -15.47 0.16 26.88
C MET A 388 -16.44 1.23 26.37
N TYR A 389 -17.67 0.82 26.02
CA TYR A 389 -18.71 1.74 25.56
C TYR A 389 -19.06 2.76 26.63
N LEU A 390 -19.30 2.32 27.87
CA LEU A 390 -19.68 3.23 28.96
C LEU A 390 -18.54 4.21 29.27
N ALA A 391 -17.28 3.76 29.24
CA ALA A 391 -16.12 4.63 29.37
C ALA A 391 -16.08 5.70 28.25
N ALA A 392 -16.15 5.28 26.98
CA ALA A 392 -16.16 6.19 25.83
C ALA A 392 -17.37 7.14 25.84
N HIS A 393 -18.53 6.64 26.27
CA HIS A 393 -19.78 7.39 26.39
C HIS A 393 -19.63 8.53 27.39
N TYR A 394 -19.27 8.25 28.64
CA TYR A 394 -19.16 9.31 29.66
C TYR A 394 -18.06 10.32 29.35
N ILE A 395 -16.94 9.89 28.77
CA ILE A 395 -15.89 10.81 28.30
C ILE A 395 -16.41 11.72 27.19
N SER A 396 -17.06 11.17 26.17
CA SER A 396 -17.60 11.95 25.04
C SER A 396 -18.67 12.93 25.50
N MET A 397 -19.55 12.49 26.41
CA MET A 397 -20.56 13.35 27.01
C MET A 397 -19.94 14.47 27.84
N ALA A 398 -18.90 14.19 28.63
CA ALA A 398 -18.19 15.21 29.39
C ALA A 398 -17.53 16.25 28.48
N THR A 399 -16.89 15.82 27.40
CA THR A 399 -16.30 16.72 26.40
C THR A 399 -17.38 17.62 25.79
N ALA A 400 -18.53 17.07 25.40
CA ALA A 400 -19.66 17.85 24.91
C ALA A 400 -20.20 18.84 25.97
N SER A 401 -20.47 18.38 27.19
CA SER A 401 -20.96 19.21 28.31
C SER A 401 -20.03 20.38 28.62
N LYS A 402 -18.71 20.17 28.57
CA LYS A 402 -17.70 21.24 28.74
C LYS A 402 -17.84 22.33 27.68
N THR A 403 -18.09 21.97 26.40
CA THR A 403 -18.29 22.97 25.33
C THR A 403 -19.52 23.86 25.56
N LYS A 404 -20.56 23.31 26.20
CA LYS A 404 -21.80 24.03 26.55
C LYS A 404 -21.77 24.68 27.93
N LYS A 405 -20.64 24.63 28.65
CA LYS A 405 -20.46 25.14 30.02
C LYS A 405 -21.41 24.50 31.05
N LEU A 406 -21.81 23.25 30.82
CA LEU A 406 -22.54 22.45 31.80
C LEU A 406 -21.54 21.81 32.77
N HIS A 407 -20.93 22.63 33.63
CA HIS A 407 -19.76 22.25 34.44
C HIS A 407 -20.05 21.10 35.40
N GLU A 408 -21.17 21.17 36.14
CA GLU A 408 -21.57 20.13 37.09
C GLU A 408 -21.87 18.80 36.38
N LEU A 409 -22.60 18.84 35.26
CA LEU A 409 -22.91 17.64 34.47
C LEU A 409 -21.64 16.99 33.92
N ALA A 410 -20.68 17.80 33.44
CA ALA A 410 -19.38 17.30 33.00
C ALA A 410 -18.59 16.64 34.13
N ALA A 411 -18.67 17.20 35.35
CA ALA A 411 -17.99 16.65 36.52
C ALA A 411 -18.62 15.31 36.97
N GLN A 412 -19.94 15.21 36.98
CA GLN A 412 -20.66 13.96 37.22
C GLN A 412 -20.29 12.88 36.19
N GLN A 413 -20.24 13.24 34.90
CA GLN A 413 -19.87 12.34 33.82
C GLN A 413 -18.43 11.80 33.97
N LEU A 414 -17.46 12.66 34.30
CA LEU A 414 -16.08 12.24 34.52
C LEU A 414 -15.90 11.44 35.81
N THR A 415 -16.66 11.77 36.85
CA THR A 415 -16.72 10.96 38.08
C THR A 415 -17.24 9.56 37.77
N SER A 416 -18.28 9.45 36.94
CA SER A 416 -18.81 8.18 36.46
C SER A 416 -17.80 7.39 35.60
N ALA A 417 -16.91 8.08 34.89
CA ALA A 417 -15.85 7.46 34.09
C ALA A 417 -14.76 6.79 34.98
N LEU A 418 -14.59 7.21 36.24
CA LEU A 418 -13.63 6.62 37.18
C LEU A 418 -13.89 5.13 37.46
N ARG A 419 -15.13 4.65 37.30
CA ARG A 419 -15.47 3.22 37.38
C ARG A 419 -14.79 2.34 36.31
N TYR A 420 -14.26 2.96 35.27
CA TYR A 420 -13.59 2.30 34.16
C TYR A 420 -12.07 2.60 34.14
N THR A 421 -11.52 3.03 35.28
CA THR A 421 -10.08 3.03 35.53
C THR A 421 -9.50 1.64 35.23
N GLY A 422 -8.37 1.61 34.52
CA GLY A 422 -7.79 0.41 33.91
C GLY A 422 -8.07 0.29 32.40
N LEU A 423 -9.22 0.77 31.91
CA LEU A 423 -9.43 1.06 30.48
C LEU A 423 -8.94 2.47 30.15
N ILE A 424 -9.21 3.39 31.08
CA ILE A 424 -8.73 4.77 31.07
C ILE A 424 -7.52 4.85 32.02
N PRO A 425 -6.41 5.52 31.62
CA PRO A 425 -5.30 5.78 32.52
C PRO A 425 -5.77 6.50 33.79
N ALA A 426 -5.41 5.94 34.96
CA ALA A 426 -5.98 6.38 36.24
C ALA A 426 -5.57 7.82 36.58
N ASP A 427 -4.31 8.18 36.40
CA ASP A 427 -3.79 9.54 36.58
C ASP A 427 -4.62 10.57 35.79
N ARG A 428 -4.83 10.31 34.49
CA ARG A 428 -5.66 11.16 33.62
C ARG A 428 -7.11 11.22 34.09
N ALA A 429 -7.69 10.08 34.45
CA ALA A 429 -9.09 10.02 34.85
C ALA A 429 -9.37 10.84 36.12
N PHE A 430 -8.53 10.69 37.16
CA PHE A 430 -8.65 11.44 38.41
C PHE A 430 -8.37 12.93 38.22
N TYR A 431 -7.34 13.29 37.44
CA TYR A 431 -7.05 14.68 37.09
C TYR A 431 -8.25 15.34 36.40
N GLU A 432 -8.82 14.69 35.38
CA GLU A 432 -9.94 15.25 34.62
C GLU A 432 -11.21 15.40 35.46
N ALA A 433 -11.52 14.42 36.32
CA ALA A 433 -12.65 14.48 37.24
C ALA A 433 -12.48 15.61 38.26
N GLY A 434 -11.30 15.72 38.88
CA GLY A 434 -11.01 16.77 39.86
C GLY A 434 -11.05 18.18 39.27
N MET A 435 -10.47 18.37 38.09
CA MET A 435 -10.52 19.66 37.37
C MET A 435 -11.93 20.03 36.91
N ALA A 436 -12.77 19.05 36.59
CA ALA A 436 -14.17 19.29 36.26
C ALA A 436 -14.97 19.75 37.49
N TRP A 437 -14.75 19.15 38.67
CA TRP A 437 -15.36 19.62 39.91
C TRP A 437 -14.88 20.99 40.34
N ARG A 438 -13.59 21.31 40.11
CA ARG A 438 -13.06 22.67 40.29
C ARG A 438 -13.81 23.68 39.43
N ALA A 439 -14.06 23.35 38.15
CA ALA A 439 -14.84 24.20 37.26
C ALA A 439 -16.33 24.31 37.65
N ALA A 440 -16.88 23.29 38.31
CA ALA A 440 -18.22 23.30 38.89
C ALA A 440 -18.30 23.98 40.27
N ASN A 441 -17.18 24.50 40.78
CA ASN A 441 -17.06 25.14 42.10
C ASN A 441 -17.39 24.23 43.30
N ASN A 442 -17.30 22.90 43.12
CA ASN A 442 -17.37 21.94 44.23
C ASN A 442 -15.94 21.58 44.66
N LEU A 443 -15.37 22.41 45.54
CA LEU A 443 -13.98 22.31 45.95
C LEU A 443 -13.70 21.05 46.77
N SER A 444 -14.68 20.58 47.54
CA SER A 444 -14.59 19.34 48.33
C SER A 444 -14.34 18.11 47.46
N MET A 445 -15.18 17.93 46.43
CA MET A 445 -15.01 16.84 45.45
C MET A 445 -13.75 17.02 44.63
N ALA A 446 -13.41 18.25 44.23
CA ALA A 446 -12.19 18.54 43.51
C ALA A 446 -10.95 18.14 44.32
N PHE A 447 -10.91 18.47 45.61
CA PHE A 447 -9.81 18.15 46.51
C PHE A 447 -9.53 16.65 46.56
N VAL A 448 -10.54 15.84 46.88
CA VAL A 448 -10.35 14.38 47.05
C VAL A 448 -9.89 13.72 45.75
N MET A 449 -10.46 14.10 44.60
CA MET A 449 -10.08 13.54 43.30
C MET A 449 -8.67 13.96 42.86
N LEU A 450 -8.30 15.22 43.10
CA LEU A 450 -6.98 15.74 42.74
C LEU A 450 -5.88 15.24 43.67
N ASN A 451 -6.18 15.04 44.96
CA ASN A 451 -5.25 14.44 45.90
C ASN A 451 -4.90 13.01 45.46
N ARG A 452 -5.91 12.20 45.11
CA ARG A 452 -5.68 10.87 44.55
C ARG A 452 -4.87 10.90 43.24
N PHE A 453 -5.05 11.91 42.40
CA PHE A 453 -4.20 12.09 41.22
C PHE A 453 -2.73 12.33 41.59
N LEU A 454 -2.44 13.13 42.62
CA LEU A 454 -1.08 13.33 43.11
C LEU A 454 -0.49 12.05 43.67
N ASP A 455 -1.24 11.31 44.50
CA ASP A 455 -0.79 10.01 45.04
C ASP A 455 -0.41 9.02 43.92
N LEU A 456 -1.26 8.95 42.88
CA LEU A 456 -0.98 8.13 41.70
C LEU A 456 0.26 8.61 40.96
N SER A 457 0.39 9.91 40.78
CA SER A 457 1.52 10.51 40.05
C SER A 457 2.85 10.36 40.78
N ASP A 458 2.83 10.33 42.12
CA ASP A 458 4.02 10.09 42.95
C ASP A 458 4.35 8.59 42.99
N ALA A 459 3.33 7.72 43.07
CA ALA A 459 3.52 6.28 42.96
C ALA A 459 4.09 5.85 41.59
N MET A 460 3.85 6.63 40.53
CA MET A 460 4.42 6.38 39.19
C MET A 460 5.92 6.68 39.09
N GLU A 461 6.49 7.45 40.02
CA GLU A 461 7.93 7.72 40.05
C GLU A 461 8.74 6.53 40.61
N ASP A 462 8.08 5.60 41.32
CA ASP A 462 8.67 4.37 41.85
C ASP A 462 8.23 3.14 41.01
N PRO A 463 9.15 2.52 40.24
CA PRO A 463 8.83 1.38 39.36
C PRO A 463 8.30 0.14 40.08
N ASP A 464 8.58 -0.02 41.37
CA ASP A 464 8.16 -1.18 42.18
C ASP A 464 6.84 -0.90 42.93
N SER A 465 6.27 0.29 42.79
CA SER A 465 5.03 0.68 43.45
C SER A 465 3.80 0.10 42.75
N SER A 466 2.86 -0.40 43.56
CA SER A 466 1.57 -0.91 43.08
C SER A 466 0.43 -0.07 43.63
N ALA A 467 -0.73 -0.06 42.96
CA ALA A 467 -1.91 0.70 43.41
C ALA A 467 -2.39 0.26 44.81
N ALA A 468 -2.02 -0.94 45.24
CA ALA A 468 -2.30 -1.47 46.57
C ALA A 468 -1.45 -0.84 47.70
N VAL A 469 -0.35 -0.17 47.36
CA VAL A 469 0.51 0.56 48.33
C VAL A 469 -0.06 1.95 48.63
N ILE A 470 -0.86 2.50 47.72
CA ILE A 470 -1.52 3.80 47.90
C ILE A 470 -2.66 3.65 48.92
N GLU A 471 -2.72 4.58 49.89
CA GLU A 471 -3.79 4.59 50.87
C GLU A 471 -5.16 4.80 50.20
N ASN A 472 -6.08 3.85 50.38
CA ASN A 472 -7.40 3.87 49.73
C ASN A 472 -8.56 4.25 50.65
N SER A 473 -8.29 4.89 51.79
CA SER A 473 -9.30 5.23 52.81
C SER A 473 -10.45 6.07 52.24
N ASP A 474 -10.14 7.13 51.50
CA ASP A 474 -11.13 8.05 50.92
C ASP A 474 -12.10 7.39 49.91
N PHE A 475 -11.67 6.30 49.27
CA PHE A 475 -12.42 5.62 48.22
C PHE A 475 -12.86 4.20 48.59
N ALA A 476 -12.60 3.76 49.82
CA ALA A 476 -12.85 2.37 50.26
C ALA A 476 -14.32 1.94 50.14
N GLU A 477 -15.25 2.88 50.32
CA GLU A 477 -16.70 2.64 50.24
C GLU A 477 -17.31 3.01 48.87
N THR A 478 -16.47 3.18 47.84
CA THR A 478 -16.90 3.54 46.48
C THR A 478 -16.92 2.33 45.54
N ASP A 479 -17.59 2.48 44.40
CA ASP A 479 -17.56 1.52 43.30
C ASP A 479 -16.43 1.79 42.29
N ILE A 480 -15.50 2.70 42.62
CA ILE A 480 -14.31 2.99 41.83
C ILE A 480 -13.28 1.87 42.08
N PRO A 481 -12.80 1.18 41.03
CA PRO A 481 -11.76 0.16 41.16
C PRO A 481 -10.53 0.71 41.87
N PHE A 482 -9.92 -0.10 42.74
CA PHE A 482 -8.62 0.19 43.37
C PHE A 482 -7.53 -0.81 42.94
N ASP A 483 -7.93 -2.00 42.51
CA ASP A 483 -7.05 -3.04 41.96
C ASP A 483 -6.90 -2.84 40.45
N PHE A 484 -6.00 -1.93 40.07
CA PHE A 484 -5.63 -1.69 38.68
C PHE A 484 -4.12 -1.44 38.57
N HIS A 485 -3.56 -1.70 37.39
CA HIS A 485 -2.15 -1.44 37.13
C HIS A 485 -1.90 0.08 37.08
N ILE A 486 -0.96 0.57 37.88
CA ILE A 486 -0.51 1.97 37.82
C ILE A 486 0.15 2.22 36.45
N PRO A 487 -0.21 3.27 35.69
CA PRO A 487 0.41 3.53 34.40
C PRO A 487 1.93 3.72 34.51
N GLN A 488 2.73 3.09 33.63
CA GLN A 488 4.20 3.22 33.66
C GLN A 488 4.72 4.55 33.09
N ARG A 489 3.85 5.35 32.47
CA ARG A 489 4.16 6.66 31.90
C ARG A 489 3.10 7.67 32.33
N ALA A 490 3.48 8.92 32.51
CA ALA A 490 2.56 10.03 32.78
C ALA A 490 1.67 10.33 31.57
N TYR A 491 0.35 10.38 31.78
CA TYR A 491 -0.64 10.80 30.77
C TYR A 491 -1.04 12.27 30.95
N VAL A 492 -0.71 12.85 32.10
CA VAL A 492 -0.85 14.27 32.42
C VAL A 492 0.55 14.92 32.45
N PRO A 493 0.75 16.05 31.76
CA PRO A 493 2.01 16.79 31.78
C PRO A 493 2.43 17.31 33.17
N GLU A 494 3.73 17.45 33.40
CA GLU A 494 4.29 17.86 34.70
C GLU A 494 3.88 19.30 35.10
N ASP A 495 3.72 20.21 34.14
CA ASP A 495 3.23 21.58 34.42
C ASP A 495 1.83 21.57 35.05
N LYS A 496 0.99 20.60 34.68
CA LYS A 496 -0.33 20.39 35.26
C LYS A 496 -0.27 19.67 36.60
N LYS A 497 0.69 18.76 36.79
CA LYS A 497 0.96 18.16 38.10
C LYS A 497 1.30 19.23 39.13
N GLU A 498 2.20 20.17 38.79
CA GLU A 498 2.57 21.29 39.67
C GLU A 498 1.41 22.27 39.94
N GLU A 499 0.59 22.56 38.92
CA GLU A 499 -0.62 23.39 39.10
C GLU A 499 -1.56 22.76 40.14
N VAL A 500 -1.79 21.46 40.04
CA VAL A 500 -2.63 20.72 40.97
C VAL A 500 -2.01 20.66 42.36
N ARG A 501 -0.70 20.43 42.47
CA ARG A 501 0.01 20.40 43.76
C ARG A 501 -0.17 21.72 44.52
N ASN A 502 0.02 22.85 43.85
CA ASN A 502 -0.20 24.16 44.47
C ASN A 502 -1.67 24.35 44.90
N PHE A 503 -2.61 23.97 44.05
CA PHE A 503 -4.04 24.09 44.36
C PHE A 503 -4.49 23.22 45.54
N VAL A 504 -4.03 21.97 45.61
CA VAL A 504 -4.35 21.06 46.73
C VAL A 504 -3.75 21.62 48.03
N LEU A 505 -2.52 22.15 48.01
CA LEU A 505 -1.90 22.80 49.18
C LEU A 505 -2.69 24.02 49.66
N GLU A 506 -3.15 24.88 48.74
CA GLU A 506 -4.00 26.02 49.07
C GLU A 506 -5.31 25.58 49.75
N LEU A 507 -5.97 24.56 49.19
CA LEU A 507 -7.22 24.01 49.73
C LEU A 507 -7.03 23.30 51.07
N SER A 508 -5.90 22.62 51.30
CA SER A 508 -5.59 21.99 52.59
C SER A 508 -5.49 22.99 53.74
N MET A 509 -5.14 24.25 53.43
CA MET A 509 -5.07 25.33 54.42
C MET A 509 -6.42 26.01 54.66
N ASP A 510 -7.39 25.82 53.77
CA ASP A 510 -8.73 26.39 53.88
C ASP A 510 -9.65 25.50 54.73
N GLN A 511 -9.91 25.92 55.97
CA GLN A 511 -10.80 25.19 56.89
C GLN A 511 -12.28 25.20 56.46
N ALA A 512 -12.66 26.02 55.48
CA ALA A 512 -14.03 26.06 54.97
C ALA A 512 -14.35 24.91 54.02
N VAL A 513 -13.34 24.25 53.43
CA VAL A 513 -13.53 23.19 52.44
C VAL A 513 -13.52 21.83 53.13
N SER A 514 -14.64 21.10 53.02
CA SER A 514 -14.71 19.73 53.53
C SER A 514 -13.89 18.78 52.65
N GLN A 515 -12.93 18.08 53.23
CA GLN A 515 -12.07 17.13 52.50
C GLN A 515 -12.74 15.75 52.43
N SER A 516 -13.93 15.70 51.85
CA SER A 516 -14.76 14.48 51.82
C SER A 516 -15.56 14.36 50.53
N LEU A 517 -15.79 13.13 50.08
CA LEU A 517 -16.69 12.85 48.96
C LEU A 517 -18.14 13.22 49.29
N GLY A 518 -18.90 13.59 48.26
CA GLY A 518 -20.34 13.80 48.35
C GLY A 518 -21.08 12.51 48.70
N LEU A 519 -21.96 12.57 49.69
CA LEU A 519 -22.72 11.42 50.17
C LEU A 519 -24.21 11.60 49.90
N ARG A 520 -24.90 10.48 49.70
CA ARG A 520 -26.35 10.38 49.61
C ARG A 520 -26.87 9.27 50.49
N THR A 521 -28.15 9.34 50.84
CA THR A 521 -28.83 8.30 51.63
C THR A 521 -29.27 7.14 50.73
N CYS A 522 -28.97 5.90 51.13
CA CYS A 522 -29.42 4.71 50.41
C CYS A 522 -30.96 4.51 50.55
N ASP A 523 -31.65 4.37 49.42
CA ASP A 523 -33.11 4.16 49.36
C ASP A 523 -33.61 2.92 50.15
N GLN A 524 -32.76 1.89 50.31
CA GLN A 524 -33.16 0.63 50.95
C GLN A 524 -32.78 0.54 52.44
N CYS A 525 -31.57 0.96 52.81
CA CYS A 525 -31.06 0.76 54.19
C CYS A 525 -30.77 2.07 54.94
N GLY A 526 -30.90 3.24 54.31
CA GLY A 526 -30.71 4.54 54.95
C GLY A 526 -29.26 4.90 55.28
N CYS A 527 -28.26 4.06 54.95
CA CYS A 527 -26.86 4.42 55.16
C CYS A 527 -26.41 5.54 54.21
N GLN A 528 -25.47 6.37 54.66
CA GLN A 528 -24.79 7.33 53.78
C GLN A 528 -23.85 6.56 52.85
N THR A 529 -23.95 6.76 51.54
CA THR A 529 -23.11 6.13 50.51
C THR A 529 -22.62 7.21 49.55
N PHE A 530 -21.48 7.00 48.91
CA PHE A 530 -20.99 7.91 47.87
C PHE A 530 -22.06 8.18 46.81
N GLU A 531 -22.23 9.45 46.45
CA GLU A 531 -23.33 9.93 45.60
C GLU A 531 -23.37 9.26 44.21
N ALA A 532 -22.20 8.89 43.66
CA ALA A 532 -22.12 8.26 42.35
C ALA A 532 -22.24 6.73 42.39
N ASN A 533 -22.26 6.09 43.57
CA ASN A 533 -22.26 4.62 43.69
C ASN A 533 -23.49 3.96 43.04
N LEU A 534 -23.24 3.03 42.12
CA LEU A 534 -24.27 2.17 41.51
C LEU A 534 -24.59 0.93 42.37
N SER A 535 -23.79 0.65 43.39
CA SER A 535 -24.07 -0.39 44.38
C SER A 535 -23.84 0.13 45.79
N CYS A 536 -24.79 -0.09 46.69
CA CYS A 536 -24.63 0.30 48.09
C CYS A 536 -23.50 -0.51 48.72
N HIS A 537 -22.53 0.17 49.36
CA HIS A 537 -21.42 -0.49 50.04
C HIS A 537 -21.90 -1.37 51.21
N ASN A 538 -22.97 -0.97 51.92
CA ASN A 538 -23.56 -1.69 53.04
C ASN A 538 -24.53 -2.82 52.60
N CYS A 539 -25.68 -2.49 51.99
CA CYS A 539 -26.73 -3.48 51.67
C CYS A 539 -26.61 -4.13 50.27
N LYS A 540 -25.64 -3.73 49.45
CA LYS A 540 -25.41 -4.22 48.08
C LYS A 540 -26.59 -4.02 47.11
N PHE A 541 -27.55 -3.15 47.44
CA PHE A 541 -28.60 -2.72 46.52
C PHE A 541 -27.98 -2.08 45.28
N LYS A 542 -28.50 -2.43 44.09
CA LYS A 542 -27.99 -1.93 42.81
C LYS A 542 -28.96 -0.93 42.20
N TRP A 543 -28.43 0.19 41.76
CA TRP A 543 -29.14 1.21 41.01
C TRP A 543 -28.82 1.11 39.52
N GLU A 544 -29.76 1.55 38.70
CA GLU A 544 -29.55 1.71 37.26
C GLU A 544 -28.76 3.02 37.01
N PRO A 545 -27.69 3.01 36.20
CA PRO A 545 -26.94 4.21 35.88
C PRO A 545 -27.74 5.14 34.96
N CYS A 546 -27.72 6.44 35.26
CA CYS A 546 -28.29 7.48 34.40
C CYS A 546 -27.54 7.53 33.07
N ALA A 547 -28.25 7.42 31.96
CA ALA A 547 -27.64 7.49 30.64
C ALA A 547 -26.95 8.82 30.33
N VAL A 548 -27.26 9.90 31.05
CA VAL A 548 -26.64 11.22 30.85
C VAL A 548 -25.42 11.41 31.76
N SER A 549 -25.61 11.27 33.07
CA SER A 549 -24.59 11.60 34.09
C SER A 549 -23.81 10.39 34.60
N GLY A 550 -24.36 9.18 34.42
CA GLY A 550 -23.86 7.94 35.02
C GLY A 550 -24.18 7.78 36.50
N TYR A 551 -24.83 8.76 37.12
CA TYR A 551 -25.23 8.71 38.52
C TYR A 551 -26.43 7.78 38.72
N PRO A 552 -26.69 7.33 39.95
CA PRO A 552 -27.63 6.23 40.17
C PRO A 552 -29.06 6.77 40.22
N VAL A 553 -29.94 6.22 39.39
CA VAL A 553 -31.31 6.73 39.21
C VAL A 553 -32.23 6.25 40.34
N SER A 554 -32.78 7.20 41.11
CA SER A 554 -33.83 6.94 42.10
C SER A 554 -35.22 6.91 41.46
N ALA A 555 -36.15 6.16 42.06
CA ALA A 555 -37.48 5.93 41.49
C ALA A 555 -38.31 7.22 41.24
N HIS A 556 -38.12 8.26 42.08
CA HIS A 556 -38.86 9.52 41.99
C HIS A 556 -38.38 10.46 40.86
N GLU A 557 -37.14 10.27 40.40
CA GLU A 557 -36.49 11.13 39.41
C GLU A 557 -36.27 10.40 38.07
N LYS A 558 -36.67 9.12 38.00
CA LYS A 558 -36.53 8.28 36.81
C LYS A 558 -37.40 8.80 35.68
N VAL A 559 -36.78 9.03 34.52
CA VAL A 559 -37.45 9.22 33.24
C VAL A 559 -36.96 8.15 32.26
N VAL A 560 -37.85 7.72 31.37
CA VAL A 560 -37.56 6.73 30.33
C VAL A 560 -37.94 7.32 28.98
N SER A 561 -36.94 7.57 28.14
CA SER A 561 -37.16 7.99 26.76
C SER A 561 -37.07 6.78 25.84
N ASN A 562 -38.12 6.52 25.06
CA ASN A 562 -38.06 5.55 23.98
C ASN A 562 -37.51 6.24 22.73
N SER A 563 -36.24 6.00 22.41
CA SER A 563 -35.57 6.57 21.24
C SER A 563 -35.08 5.43 20.35
N ASN A 564 -35.58 5.34 19.11
CA ASN A 564 -35.21 4.29 18.14
C ASN A 564 -35.32 2.85 18.70
N ASN A 565 -36.44 2.52 19.36
CA ASN A 565 -36.68 1.23 20.03
C ASN A 565 -35.69 0.90 21.16
N TYR A 566 -35.01 1.92 21.71
CA TYR A 566 -34.15 1.79 22.86
C TYR A 566 -34.71 2.60 24.03
N ASP A 567 -34.91 1.93 25.17
CA ASP A 567 -35.37 2.59 26.40
C ASP A 567 -34.16 3.19 27.11
N VAL A 568 -34.07 4.52 27.10
CA VAL A 568 -32.99 5.28 27.72
C VAL A 568 -33.46 5.77 29.09
N VAL A 569 -32.85 5.24 30.14
CA VAL A 569 -33.14 5.61 31.52
C VAL A 569 -32.21 6.74 31.97
N ALA A 570 -32.78 7.81 32.52
CA ALA A 570 -32.02 8.95 33.02
C ALA A 570 -32.67 9.59 34.25
N ILE A 571 -31.90 10.44 34.94
CA ILE A 571 -32.39 11.38 35.95
C ILE A 571 -33.07 12.54 35.20
N ARG A 572 -34.29 12.90 35.60
CA ARG A 572 -35.14 13.93 34.96
C ARG A 572 -34.36 15.24 34.72
N GLU A 573 -33.67 15.72 35.74
CA GLU A 573 -32.94 16.98 35.66
C GLU A 573 -31.77 16.91 34.67
N CYS A 574 -30.91 15.89 34.78
CA CYS A 574 -29.80 15.70 33.85
C CYS A 574 -30.27 15.54 32.40
N TRP A 575 -31.38 14.81 32.18
CA TRP A 575 -31.99 14.66 30.85
C TRP A 575 -32.43 16.01 30.29
N ASN A 576 -33.16 16.80 31.08
CA ASN A 576 -33.65 18.10 30.64
C ASN A 576 -32.51 19.08 30.38
N GLN A 577 -31.48 19.11 31.24
CA GLN A 577 -30.29 19.94 31.02
C GLN A 577 -29.58 19.58 29.71
N TRP A 578 -29.40 18.27 29.44
CA TRP A 578 -28.78 17.79 28.21
C TRP A 578 -29.61 18.15 26.97
N VAL A 579 -30.89 17.79 26.97
CA VAL A 579 -31.77 17.98 25.80
C VAL A 579 -32.02 19.45 25.50
N ASN A 580 -32.07 20.32 26.52
CA ASN A 580 -32.15 21.77 26.31
C ASN A 580 -30.89 22.33 25.63
N ALA A 581 -29.72 21.73 25.87
CA ALA A 581 -28.45 22.21 25.31
C ALA A 581 -28.12 21.62 23.93
N PHE A 582 -28.53 20.37 23.65
CA PHE A 582 -28.14 19.61 22.46
C PHE A 582 -29.31 19.19 21.57
N HIS A 583 -30.55 19.17 22.06
CA HIS A 583 -31.75 18.69 21.36
C HIS A 583 -31.66 17.23 20.85
N THR A 584 -30.74 16.44 21.40
CA THR A 584 -30.47 15.06 21.00
C THR A 584 -30.47 14.12 22.20
N CYS A 585 -30.76 12.84 21.94
CA CYS A 585 -30.61 11.77 22.91
C CYS A 585 -29.11 11.49 23.15
N PRO A 586 -28.66 11.41 24.42
CA PRO A 586 -27.25 11.16 24.73
C PRO A 586 -26.75 9.81 24.23
N VAL A 587 -27.62 8.80 24.08
CA VAL A 587 -27.26 7.43 23.69
C VAL A 587 -27.39 7.23 22.19
N THR A 588 -28.58 7.50 21.63
CA THR A 588 -28.89 7.20 20.23
C THR A 588 -28.59 8.35 19.27
N GLU A 589 -28.30 9.55 19.79
CA GLU A 589 -28.02 10.78 19.01
C GLU A 589 -29.19 11.24 18.12
N GLY A 590 -30.35 10.58 18.20
CA GLY A 590 -31.58 11.03 17.57
C GLY A 590 -32.17 12.26 18.27
N PRO A 591 -33.17 12.93 17.65
CA PRO A 591 -33.83 14.08 18.25
C PRO A 591 -34.53 13.70 19.56
N ALA A 592 -34.43 14.55 20.58
CA ALA A 592 -35.04 14.33 21.89
C ALA A 592 -35.71 15.60 22.43
N ALA A 593 -36.70 15.43 23.31
CA ALA A 593 -37.41 16.51 23.97
C ALA A 593 -37.32 16.41 25.51
N PRO A 594 -37.44 17.53 26.24
CA PRO A 594 -37.51 17.53 27.70
C PRO A 594 -38.69 16.71 28.21
N MET A 595 -38.53 16.08 29.37
CA MET A 595 -39.54 15.26 30.04
C MET A 595 -39.85 15.85 31.41
N TYR A 596 -41.15 16.00 31.73
CA TYR A 596 -41.64 16.60 32.96
C TYR A 596 -42.32 15.55 33.85
#